data_AF-A0A2V6TB36-F1
#
_entry.id   AF-A0A2V6TB36-F1
#
_cell.length_a   1.000
_cell.length_b   1.000
_cell.length_c   1.000
_cell.angle_alpha   90.00
_cell.angle_beta   90.00
_cell.angle_gamma   90.00
#
_symmetry.space_group_name_H-M   'P 1'
#
loop_
_entity.id
_entity.type
_entity.pdbx_description
1 polymer ?
#
loop_
_entity_poly.entity_id
_entity_poly.type
_entity_poly.pdbx_seq_one_letter_code
_entity_poly.pdbx_strand_id
1 'polypeptide(L)'
;GAPPDTFNPGGQDWGLPPFVPHRLRAAAYEPFVETLRAALRHAGGLRIDHVMGLFRLFWVPWSAGATPGAYVRYPADDLLAIVALESHRAGAVIVGEDLGTVEEEVRGALAARQILSYRLLWFEAELPGRYPALSLAAVSTHDLPTIAGVWTGADLDAQRAAGLPGDEAAARALHDRLRAVTGVVADATVDQVVTQIHERLAEAPSAWIVATLDDALAAPDRPNLPGTTTERPNWALPLPEPIEVIERHPLVRAVATALAGSPPADDPARRC
;
A
#
# COMPACT_ATOMS: atom_id res chain seq x y z
N GLY A 1 -13.31 11.00 -2.42
CA GLY A 1 -13.69 9.70 -3.00
C GLY A 1 -12.80 9.39 -4.17
N ALA A 2 -13.24 8.50 -5.05
CA ALA A 2 -12.57 8.15 -6.30
C ALA A 2 -13.61 8.05 -7.45
N PRO A 3 -13.23 8.39 -8.69
CA PRO A 3 -14.11 8.17 -9.84
C PRO A 3 -14.34 6.67 -10.08
N PRO A 4 -15.34 6.30 -10.90
CA PRO A 4 -15.46 4.94 -11.42
C PRO A 4 -14.16 4.41 -12.03
N ASP A 5 -13.84 3.16 -11.74
CA ASP A 5 -12.71 2.44 -12.33
C ASP A 5 -13.09 0.98 -12.66
N THR A 6 -12.13 0.22 -13.20
CA THR A 6 -12.34 -1.17 -13.63
C THR A 6 -12.76 -2.11 -12.48
N PHE A 7 -12.33 -1.81 -11.25
CA PHE A 7 -12.62 -2.63 -10.07
C PHE A 7 -13.89 -2.17 -9.36
N ASN A 8 -14.19 -0.86 -9.39
CA ASN A 8 -15.39 -0.27 -8.85
C ASN A 8 -16.09 0.62 -9.88
N PRO A 9 -17.01 0.05 -10.71
CA PRO A 9 -17.74 0.78 -11.74
C PRO A 9 -18.64 1.89 -11.18
N GLY A 10 -18.99 1.85 -9.89
CA GLY A 10 -19.77 2.88 -9.23
C GLY A 10 -18.94 4.07 -8.72
N GLY A 11 -17.60 3.95 -8.74
CA GLY A 11 -16.72 4.85 -8.02
C GLY A 11 -16.84 4.67 -6.50
N GLN A 12 -16.17 5.54 -5.75
CA GLN A 12 -16.13 5.45 -4.29
C GLN A 12 -16.44 6.79 -3.65
N ASP A 13 -17.37 6.80 -2.70
CA ASP A 13 -17.51 7.88 -1.73
C ASP A 13 -16.96 7.42 -0.38
N TRP A 14 -15.95 8.15 0.12
CA TRP A 14 -15.29 7.83 1.38
C TRP A 14 -15.91 8.57 2.57
N GLY A 15 -16.87 9.47 2.34
CA GLY A 15 -17.53 10.23 3.42
C GLY A 15 -16.62 11.23 4.15
N LEU A 16 -15.45 11.56 3.56
CA LEU A 16 -14.46 12.45 4.17
C LEU A 16 -14.58 13.88 3.63
N PRO A 17 -14.74 14.91 4.50
CA PRO A 17 -14.72 16.29 4.06
C PRO A 17 -13.28 16.71 3.67
N PRO A 18 -13.08 17.24 2.45
CA PRO A 18 -11.75 17.65 2.00
C PRO A 18 -11.34 19.02 2.55
N PHE A 19 -10.03 19.30 2.61
CA PHE A 19 -9.55 20.67 2.77
C PHE A 19 -10.01 21.54 1.61
N VAL A 20 -10.39 22.79 1.85
CA VAL A 20 -10.72 23.72 0.77
C VAL A 20 -9.43 24.43 0.31
N PRO A 21 -8.90 24.21 -0.90
CA PRO A 21 -7.52 24.58 -1.26
C PRO A 21 -7.19 26.06 -1.03
N HIS A 22 -8.08 26.96 -1.45
CA HIS A 22 -7.88 28.41 -1.29
C HIS A 22 -7.96 28.85 0.17
N ARG A 23 -8.78 28.20 1.01
CA ARG A 23 -8.85 28.50 2.45
C ARG A 23 -7.66 27.93 3.21
N LEU A 24 -7.17 26.75 2.81
CA LEU A 24 -5.95 26.17 3.37
C LEU A 24 -4.76 27.10 3.12
N ARG A 25 -4.63 27.63 1.90
CA ARG A 25 -3.62 28.65 1.57
C ARG A 25 -3.81 29.95 2.36
N ALA A 26 -5.04 30.45 2.50
CA ALA A 26 -5.34 31.65 3.29
C ALA A 26 -5.01 31.48 4.78
N ALA A 27 -5.11 30.26 5.29
CA ALA A 27 -4.69 29.88 6.65
C ALA A 27 -3.19 29.53 6.74
N ALA A 28 -2.38 29.92 5.75
CA ALA A 28 -0.94 29.63 5.68
C ALA A 28 -0.59 28.13 5.84
N TYR A 29 -1.49 27.25 5.38
CA TYR A 29 -1.38 25.79 5.48
C TYR A 29 -1.35 25.22 6.90
N GLU A 30 -1.64 26.02 7.94
CA GLU A 30 -1.46 25.62 9.34
C GLU A 30 -2.15 24.28 9.68
N PRO A 31 -3.43 24.02 9.31
CA PRO A 31 -4.05 22.74 9.64
C PRO A 31 -3.34 21.52 9.03
N PHE A 32 -2.75 21.67 7.84
CA PHE A 32 -2.00 20.61 7.17
C PHE A 32 -0.65 20.39 7.86
N VAL A 33 0.05 21.47 8.21
CA VAL A 33 1.31 21.43 8.95
C VAL A 33 1.12 20.79 10.33
N GLU A 34 0.08 21.18 11.07
CA GLU A 34 -0.26 20.58 12.37
C GLU A 34 -0.54 19.08 12.26
N THR A 35 -1.24 18.66 11.20
CA THR A 35 -1.50 17.24 10.92
C THR A 35 -0.19 16.46 10.73
N LEU A 36 0.72 16.97 9.90
CA LEU A 36 2.02 16.33 9.67
C LEU A 36 2.87 16.26 10.94
N ARG A 37 2.95 17.36 11.71
CA ARG A 37 3.70 17.39 12.98
C ARG A 37 3.14 16.42 14.00
N ALA A 38 1.81 16.30 14.08
CA ALA A 38 1.17 15.34 14.98
C ALA A 38 1.52 13.90 14.58
N ALA A 39 1.43 13.56 13.29
CA ALA A 39 1.74 12.23 12.78
C ALA A 39 3.24 11.88 12.95
N LEU A 40 4.13 12.84 12.76
CA LEU A 40 5.59 12.65 12.79
C LEU A 40 6.20 12.74 14.20
N ARG A 41 5.45 13.20 15.21
CA ARG A 41 5.98 13.51 16.56
C ARG A 41 6.78 12.36 17.19
N HIS A 42 6.36 11.11 16.94
CA HIS A 42 6.94 9.91 17.53
C HIS A 42 7.24 8.82 16.49
N ALA A 43 7.34 9.20 15.21
CA ALA A 43 7.49 8.26 14.11
C ALA A 43 8.75 8.57 13.28
N GLY A 44 9.52 7.54 12.94
CA GLY A 44 10.66 7.63 12.02
C GLY A 44 10.26 7.69 10.54
N GLY A 45 8.96 7.60 10.25
CA GLY A 45 8.43 7.74 8.90
C GLY A 45 6.92 7.90 8.86
N LEU A 46 6.40 8.34 7.72
CA LEU A 46 4.98 8.55 7.46
C LEU A 46 4.62 8.04 6.05
N ARG A 47 3.65 7.13 5.98
CA ARG A 47 2.96 6.80 4.73
C ARG A 47 1.81 7.78 4.53
N ILE A 48 1.85 8.56 3.46
CA ILE A 48 0.74 9.41 3.01
C ILE A 48 -0.16 8.55 2.13
N ASP A 49 -1.31 8.18 2.68
CA ASP A 49 -2.36 7.49 1.95
C ASP A 49 -2.91 8.37 0.83
N HIS A 50 -3.18 7.78 -0.35
CA HIS A 50 -3.64 8.47 -1.54
C HIS A 50 -2.85 9.74 -1.83
N VAL A 51 -1.53 9.62 -2.08
CA VAL A 51 -0.62 10.79 -2.18
C VAL A 51 -1.00 11.75 -3.32
N MET A 52 -1.74 11.25 -4.32
CA MET A 52 -2.38 12.03 -5.37
C MET A 52 -3.26 13.17 -4.81
N GLY A 53 -3.77 13.02 -3.59
CA GLY A 53 -4.55 14.03 -2.88
C GLY A 53 -3.81 15.36 -2.65
N LEU A 54 -2.48 15.35 -2.69
CA LEU A 54 -1.67 16.57 -2.67
C LEU A 54 -1.75 17.35 -3.99
N PHE A 55 -2.16 16.70 -5.09
CA PHE A 55 -2.28 17.28 -6.43
C PHE A 55 -3.73 17.57 -6.79
N ARG A 56 -4.61 16.61 -6.54
CA ARG A 56 -6.05 16.71 -6.79
C ARG A 56 -6.82 15.70 -5.95
N LEU A 57 -8.05 16.04 -5.57
CA LEU A 57 -8.97 15.10 -4.94
C LEU A 57 -10.28 15.05 -5.71
N PHE A 58 -10.84 13.85 -5.85
CA PHE A 58 -12.16 13.65 -6.44
C PHE A 58 -13.24 13.95 -5.39
N TRP A 59 -13.90 15.09 -5.56
CA TRP A 59 -14.93 15.58 -4.66
C TRP A 59 -16.30 15.05 -5.08
N VAL A 60 -17.02 14.49 -4.11
CA VAL A 60 -18.40 14.02 -4.26
C VAL A 60 -19.32 15.00 -3.53
N PRO A 61 -20.36 15.55 -4.18
CA PRO A 61 -21.32 16.44 -3.50
C PRO A 61 -22.09 15.72 -2.39
N TRP A 62 -22.20 16.37 -1.21
CA TRP A 62 -22.86 15.82 -0.02
C TRP A 62 -24.36 15.55 -0.20
N SER A 63 -25.01 16.26 -1.12
CA SER A 63 -26.44 16.14 -1.38
C SER A 63 -26.68 15.94 -2.87
N ALA A 64 -27.19 14.75 -3.20
CA ALA A 64 -27.87 14.34 -4.43
C ALA A 64 -27.12 13.28 -5.24
N GLY A 65 -27.86 12.21 -5.52
CA GLY A 65 -27.57 11.31 -6.62
C GLY A 65 -27.41 12.05 -7.95
N ALA A 66 -26.84 11.31 -8.90
CA ALA A 66 -26.64 11.64 -10.30
C ALA A 66 -25.72 12.82 -10.66
N THR A 67 -25.12 13.56 -9.70
CA THR A 67 -24.02 14.47 -10.06
C THR A 67 -22.69 13.71 -9.96
N PRO A 68 -22.00 13.43 -11.09
CA PRO A 68 -20.67 12.84 -11.01
C PRO A 68 -19.76 13.78 -10.25
N GLY A 69 -18.93 13.23 -9.36
CA GLY A 69 -17.89 14.00 -8.70
C GLY A 69 -16.91 14.62 -9.70
N ALA A 70 -16.04 15.50 -9.21
CA ALA A 70 -15.04 16.14 -10.03
C ALA A 70 -13.70 16.23 -9.32
N TYR A 71 -12.61 16.22 -10.08
CA TYR A 71 -11.29 16.52 -9.53
C TYR A 71 -11.17 18.01 -9.22
N VAL A 72 -10.83 18.32 -7.97
CA VAL A 72 -10.45 19.65 -7.51
C VAL A 72 -8.94 19.66 -7.31
N ARG A 73 -8.24 20.60 -7.96
CA ARG A 73 -6.77 20.73 -7.88
C ARG A 73 -6.32 21.38 -6.57
N TYR A 74 -5.17 20.95 -6.09
CA TYR A 74 -4.49 21.40 -4.89
C TYR A 74 -3.15 22.05 -5.26
N PRO A 75 -2.60 22.95 -4.42
CA PRO A 75 -1.30 23.58 -4.65
C PRO A 75 -0.18 22.57 -4.35
N ALA A 76 0.02 21.60 -5.24
CA ALA A 76 0.92 20.46 -5.03
C ALA A 76 2.34 20.86 -4.65
N ASP A 77 2.90 21.87 -5.32
CA ASP A 77 4.25 22.33 -5.04
C ASP A 77 4.43 22.83 -3.61
N ASP A 78 3.47 23.62 -3.11
CA ASP A 78 3.46 24.12 -1.74
C ASP A 78 3.31 22.95 -0.75
N LEU A 79 2.35 22.06 -0.98
CA LEU A 79 2.07 20.94 -0.09
C LEU A 79 3.22 19.95 -0.02
N LEU A 80 3.82 19.60 -1.15
CA LEU A 80 4.97 18.71 -1.21
C LEU A 80 6.22 19.36 -0.58
N ALA A 81 6.42 20.66 -0.75
CA ALA A 81 7.50 21.39 -0.07
C ALA A 81 7.30 21.39 1.46
N ILE A 82 6.08 21.54 1.94
CA ILE A 82 5.73 21.44 3.36
C ILE A 82 5.99 20.02 3.88
N VAL A 83 5.57 18.98 3.15
CA VAL A 83 5.85 17.57 3.50
C VAL A 83 7.36 17.34 3.64
N ALA A 84 8.16 17.78 2.67
CA ALA A 84 9.61 17.65 2.71
C ALA A 84 10.24 18.41 3.89
N LEU A 85 9.75 19.63 4.18
CA LEU A 85 10.23 20.43 5.29
C LEU A 85 9.94 19.78 6.65
N GLU A 86 8.70 19.35 6.89
CA GLU A 86 8.31 18.75 8.16
C GLU A 86 8.92 17.34 8.33
N SER A 87 9.09 16.59 7.23
CA SER A 87 9.91 15.36 7.18
C SER A 87 11.35 15.62 7.63
N HIS A 88 12.02 16.63 7.05
CA HIS A 88 13.39 16.97 7.40
C HIS A 88 13.53 17.37 8.87
N ARG A 89 12.60 18.19 9.39
CA ARG A 89 12.60 18.62 10.80
C ARG A 89 12.39 17.45 11.76
N ALA A 90 11.61 16.45 11.38
CA ALA A 90 11.38 15.25 12.17
C ALA A 90 12.46 14.16 11.98
N GLY A 91 13.34 14.29 10.97
CA GLY A 91 14.27 13.23 10.59
C GLY A 91 13.56 11.97 10.11
N ALA A 92 12.40 12.12 9.44
CA ALA A 92 11.50 11.02 9.13
C ALA A 92 11.35 10.76 7.62
N VAL A 93 11.26 9.49 7.22
CA VAL A 93 11.07 9.08 5.83
C VAL A 93 9.61 9.20 5.40
N ILE A 94 9.35 9.69 4.18
CA ILE A 94 7.99 9.77 3.64
C ILE A 94 7.80 8.73 2.53
N VAL A 95 6.70 8.00 2.62
CA VAL A 95 6.22 7.10 1.57
C VAL A 95 4.90 7.66 1.03
N GLY A 96 4.84 7.97 -0.26
CA GLY A 96 3.61 8.33 -0.92
C GLY A 96 2.96 7.09 -1.51
N GLU A 97 1.75 6.74 -1.08
CA GLU A 97 0.99 5.70 -1.75
C GLU A 97 0.48 6.23 -3.10
N ASP A 98 1.15 5.80 -4.18
CA ASP A 98 0.90 6.19 -5.56
C ASP A 98 0.30 5.05 -6.41
N LEU A 99 -0.83 4.50 -5.96
CA LEU A 99 -1.57 3.44 -6.65
C LEU A 99 -2.81 3.98 -7.38
N GLY A 100 -3.35 3.17 -8.28
CA GLY A 100 -4.54 3.50 -9.07
C GLY A 100 -4.24 4.50 -10.19
N THR A 101 -5.13 5.47 -10.37
CA THR A 101 -5.07 6.45 -11.47
C THR A 101 -4.13 7.61 -11.14
N VAL A 102 -2.85 7.40 -11.39
CA VAL A 102 -1.77 8.36 -11.13
C VAL A 102 -1.46 9.20 -12.36
N GLU A 103 -1.48 10.53 -12.24
CA GLU A 103 -1.03 11.43 -13.31
C GLU A 103 0.49 11.33 -13.51
N GLU A 104 0.95 11.43 -14.76
CA GLU A 104 2.37 11.24 -15.14
C GLU A 104 3.34 12.08 -14.29
N GLU A 105 2.94 13.32 -13.97
CA GLU A 105 3.75 14.28 -13.23
C GLU A 105 3.96 13.89 -11.75
N VAL A 106 3.05 13.10 -11.17
CA VAL A 106 3.04 12.80 -9.72
C VAL A 106 4.33 12.11 -9.30
N ARG A 107 4.70 11.03 -9.99
CA ARG A 107 5.88 10.22 -9.63
C ARG A 107 7.18 11.02 -9.74
N GLY A 108 7.29 11.88 -10.76
CA GLY A 108 8.42 12.79 -10.92
C GLY A 108 8.51 13.81 -9.79
N ALA A 109 7.38 14.40 -9.39
CA ALA A 109 7.30 15.38 -8.31
C ALA A 109 7.61 14.78 -6.93
N LEU A 110 7.21 13.54 -6.67
CA LEU A 110 7.58 12.77 -5.46
C LEU A 110 9.09 12.49 -5.45
N ALA A 111 9.63 11.98 -6.56
CA ALA A 111 11.05 11.64 -6.67
C ALA A 111 11.96 12.86 -6.49
N ALA A 112 11.58 14.01 -7.06
CA ALA A 112 12.30 15.27 -6.90
C ALA A 112 12.42 15.73 -5.43
N ARG A 113 11.58 15.22 -4.53
CA ARG A 113 11.56 15.53 -3.10
C ARG A 113 11.92 14.34 -2.22
N GLN A 114 12.49 13.29 -2.82
CA GLN A 114 12.92 12.06 -2.13
C GLN A 114 11.78 11.36 -1.35
N ILE A 115 10.54 11.52 -1.82
CA ILE A 115 9.40 10.77 -1.30
C ILE A 115 9.39 9.41 -1.98
N LEU A 116 9.38 8.33 -1.18
CA LEU A 116 9.35 6.96 -1.70
C LEU A 116 8.00 6.70 -2.38
N SER A 117 8.06 6.14 -3.59
CA SER A 117 6.88 5.53 -4.23
C SER A 117 6.50 4.22 -3.54
N TYR A 118 5.30 3.69 -3.80
CA TYR A 118 4.77 2.47 -3.19
C TYR A 118 4.52 1.40 -4.25
N ARG A 119 5.33 0.33 -4.22
CA ARG A 119 5.36 -0.73 -5.25
C ARG A 119 4.78 -2.02 -4.71
N LEU A 120 3.66 -2.45 -5.27
CA LEU A 120 2.95 -3.65 -4.83
C LEU A 120 3.00 -4.73 -5.90
N LEU A 121 3.38 -5.95 -5.49
CA LEU A 121 3.49 -7.09 -6.41
C LEU A 121 2.24 -7.32 -7.27
N TRP A 122 1.06 -7.08 -6.70
CA TRP A 122 -0.23 -7.23 -7.37
C TRP A 122 -0.45 -6.27 -8.55
N PHE A 123 0.19 -5.10 -8.53
CA PHE A 123 -0.03 -4.06 -9.52
C PHE A 123 1.14 -3.85 -10.47
N GLU A 124 2.30 -4.41 -10.14
CA GLU A 124 3.49 -4.28 -10.96
C GLU A 124 3.51 -5.34 -12.07
N ALA A 125 3.78 -4.91 -13.30
CA ALA A 125 3.97 -5.84 -14.43
C ALA A 125 5.35 -6.52 -14.38
N GLU A 126 6.37 -5.75 -13.98
CA GLU A 126 7.76 -6.18 -13.90
C GLU A 126 8.04 -7.02 -12.66
N LEU A 127 9.09 -7.83 -12.68
CA LEU A 127 9.53 -8.58 -11.50
C LEU A 127 10.19 -7.65 -10.45
N PRO A 128 10.19 -8.02 -9.15
CA PRO A 128 10.69 -7.16 -8.08
C PRO A 128 12.08 -6.57 -8.30
N GLY A 129 13.02 -7.35 -8.86
CA GLY A 129 14.38 -6.88 -9.15
C GLY A 129 14.48 -5.69 -10.13
N ARG A 130 13.38 -5.29 -10.77
CA ARG A 130 13.29 -4.11 -11.66
C ARG A 130 12.54 -2.94 -11.04
N TYR A 131 12.13 -3.03 -9.77
CA TYR A 131 11.44 -1.93 -9.10
C TYR A 131 12.38 -0.72 -8.93
N PRO A 132 11.85 0.50 -8.86
CA PRO A 132 12.67 1.70 -8.68
C PRO A 132 13.29 1.77 -7.29
N ALA A 133 14.56 2.20 -7.18
CA ALA A 133 15.26 2.27 -5.90
C ALA A 133 14.59 3.23 -4.90
N LEU A 134 14.05 4.37 -5.35
CA LEU A 134 13.32 5.32 -4.51
C LEU A 134 11.86 4.87 -4.30
N SER A 135 11.69 3.69 -3.70
CA SER A 135 10.39 3.14 -3.35
C SER A 135 10.43 2.28 -2.10
N LEU A 136 9.24 2.06 -1.54
CA LEU A 136 8.93 0.92 -0.69
C LEU A 136 8.31 -0.18 -1.56
N ALA A 137 8.80 -1.41 -1.43
CA ALA A 137 8.23 -2.60 -2.06
C ALA A 137 7.50 -3.50 -1.06
N ALA A 138 6.31 -3.94 -1.42
CA ALA A 138 5.53 -4.91 -0.65
C ALA A 138 4.79 -5.86 -1.60
N VAL A 139 4.25 -6.94 -1.06
CA VAL A 139 3.34 -7.81 -1.82
C VAL A 139 1.95 -7.20 -1.86
N SER A 140 1.42 -6.91 -0.67
CA SER A 140 0.03 -6.54 -0.44
C SER A 140 -0.09 -5.34 0.51
N THR A 141 -1.34 -4.97 0.81
CA THR A 141 -1.72 -4.00 1.85
C THR A 141 -2.89 -4.55 2.64
N HIS A 142 -3.37 -3.80 3.65
CA HIS A 142 -4.56 -4.15 4.40
C HIS A 142 -5.86 -4.20 3.55
N ASP A 143 -5.88 -3.54 2.39
CA ASP A 143 -7.02 -3.51 1.46
C ASP A 143 -6.98 -4.60 0.39
N LEU A 144 -5.84 -5.27 0.24
CA LEU A 144 -5.55 -6.19 -0.85
C LEU A 144 -5.45 -7.62 -0.33
N PRO A 145 -5.69 -8.63 -1.20
CA PRO A 145 -5.67 -10.02 -0.76
C PRO A 145 -4.28 -10.42 -0.23
N THR A 146 -4.25 -11.28 0.77
CA THR A 146 -3.01 -11.92 1.24
C THR A 146 -2.55 -12.96 0.23
N ILE A 147 -1.27 -13.35 0.29
CA ILE A 147 -0.72 -14.44 -0.53
C ILE A 147 -1.53 -15.73 -0.28
N ALA A 148 -1.83 -16.04 0.97
CA ALA A 148 -2.61 -17.21 1.35
C ALA A 148 -4.03 -17.15 0.78
N GLY A 149 -4.69 -15.99 0.86
CA GLY A 149 -6.02 -15.76 0.33
C GLY A 149 -6.09 -15.96 -1.19
N VAL A 150 -5.06 -15.52 -1.93
CA VAL A 150 -4.96 -15.77 -3.38
C VAL A 150 -4.67 -17.24 -3.66
N TRP A 151 -3.67 -17.83 -3.00
CA TRP A 151 -3.22 -19.20 -3.29
C TRP A 151 -4.30 -20.25 -3.04
N THR A 152 -5.09 -20.05 -1.98
CA THR A 152 -6.16 -20.97 -1.58
C THR A 152 -7.51 -20.68 -2.23
N GLY A 153 -7.68 -19.50 -2.84
CA GLY A 153 -8.96 -19.00 -3.34
C GLY A 153 -9.88 -18.39 -2.27
N ALA A 154 -9.46 -18.39 -1.00
CA ALA A 154 -10.25 -17.86 0.11
C ALA A 154 -10.66 -16.39 -0.08
N ASP A 155 -9.83 -15.59 -0.76
CA ASP A 155 -10.16 -14.20 -1.03
C ASP A 155 -11.35 -14.04 -1.98
N LEU A 156 -11.41 -14.86 -3.04
CA LEU A 156 -12.53 -14.84 -3.98
C LEU A 156 -13.82 -15.32 -3.28
N ASP A 157 -13.70 -16.31 -2.41
CA ASP A 157 -14.83 -16.79 -1.62
C ASP A 157 -15.31 -15.73 -0.63
N ALA A 158 -14.40 -14.98 0.01
CA ALA A 158 -14.73 -13.86 0.89
C ALA A 158 -15.46 -12.72 0.15
N GLN A 159 -15.02 -12.39 -1.08
CA GLN A 159 -15.72 -11.43 -1.93
C GLN A 159 -17.16 -11.87 -2.22
N ARG A 160 -17.34 -13.13 -2.62
CA ARG A 160 -18.67 -13.71 -2.91
C ARG A 160 -19.56 -13.74 -1.67
N ALA A 161 -19.00 -14.12 -0.52
CA ALA A 161 -19.71 -14.16 0.75
C ALA A 161 -20.19 -12.76 1.18
N ALA A 162 -19.42 -11.72 0.86
CA ALA A 162 -19.79 -10.33 1.11
C ALA A 162 -20.75 -9.75 0.07
N GLY A 163 -21.26 -10.55 -0.87
CA GLY A 163 -22.19 -10.10 -1.91
C GLY A 163 -21.56 -9.29 -3.03
N LEU A 164 -20.22 -9.22 -3.10
CA LEU A 164 -19.52 -8.67 -4.25
C LEU A 164 -19.59 -9.69 -5.40
N PRO A 165 -19.59 -9.24 -6.67
CA PRO A 165 -19.69 -10.15 -7.82
C PRO A 165 -18.55 -11.19 -7.86
N GLY A 166 -17.40 -10.87 -7.26
CA GLY A 166 -16.17 -11.63 -7.40
C GLY A 166 -15.63 -11.54 -8.83
N ASP A 167 -14.32 -11.63 -9.00
CA ASP A 167 -13.71 -11.66 -10.32
C ASP A 167 -12.78 -12.88 -10.43
N GLU A 168 -13.28 -13.95 -11.04
CA GLU A 168 -12.48 -15.16 -11.24
C GLU A 168 -11.29 -14.94 -12.16
N ALA A 169 -11.41 -14.04 -13.14
CA ALA A 169 -10.32 -13.75 -14.06
C ALA A 169 -9.20 -13.00 -13.32
N ALA A 170 -9.55 -12.02 -12.49
CA ALA A 170 -8.60 -11.34 -11.61
C ALA A 170 -7.98 -12.30 -10.58
N ALA A 171 -8.78 -13.16 -9.94
CA ALA A 171 -8.27 -14.15 -8.99
C ALA A 171 -7.27 -15.11 -9.65
N ARG A 172 -7.58 -15.62 -10.85
CA ARG A 172 -6.65 -16.43 -11.65
C ARG A 172 -5.38 -15.65 -12.02
N ALA A 173 -5.50 -14.38 -12.43
CA ALA A 173 -4.34 -13.57 -12.77
C ALA A 173 -3.40 -13.33 -11.58
N LEU A 174 -3.94 -13.09 -10.38
CA LEU A 174 -3.14 -12.98 -9.15
C LEU A 174 -2.47 -14.30 -8.79
N HIS A 175 -3.18 -15.42 -8.92
CA HIS A 175 -2.61 -16.74 -8.69
C HIS A 175 -1.50 -17.07 -9.70
N ASP A 176 -1.70 -16.76 -10.98
CA ASP A 176 -0.68 -16.93 -12.02
C ASP A 176 0.52 -16.01 -11.79
N ARG A 177 0.30 -14.80 -11.28
CA ARG A 177 1.37 -13.89 -10.86
C ARG A 177 2.24 -14.50 -9.76
N LEU A 178 1.63 -15.12 -8.74
CA LEU A 178 2.38 -15.84 -7.69
C LEU A 178 3.29 -16.93 -8.30
N ARG A 179 2.76 -17.70 -9.24
CA ARG A 179 3.51 -18.76 -9.93
C ARG A 179 4.62 -18.19 -10.82
N ALA A 180 4.35 -17.11 -11.55
CA ALA A 180 5.34 -16.49 -12.43
C ALA A 180 6.53 -15.91 -11.67
N VAL A 181 6.29 -15.37 -10.47
CA VAL A 181 7.34 -14.78 -9.62
C VAL A 181 8.18 -15.86 -8.94
N THR A 182 7.55 -16.91 -8.40
CA THR A 182 8.24 -17.94 -7.60
C THR A 182 8.74 -19.12 -8.43
N GLY A 183 8.06 -19.48 -9.52
CA GLY A 183 8.28 -20.73 -10.24
C GLY A 183 7.67 -21.96 -9.56
N VAL A 184 6.87 -21.80 -8.51
CA VAL A 184 6.25 -22.92 -7.78
C VAL A 184 5.23 -23.70 -8.60
N VAL A 185 5.17 -25.00 -8.30
CA VAL A 185 4.19 -25.96 -8.81
C VAL A 185 2.89 -25.90 -8.00
N ALA A 186 1.81 -26.48 -8.55
CA ALA A 186 0.45 -26.34 -8.03
C ALA A 186 0.22 -26.96 -6.64
N ASP A 187 1.09 -27.85 -6.19
CA ASP A 187 1.04 -28.57 -4.90
C ASP A 187 1.91 -27.92 -3.81
N ALA A 188 2.48 -26.74 -4.06
CA ALA A 188 3.23 -26.00 -3.04
C ALA A 188 2.34 -25.61 -1.85
N THR A 189 2.89 -25.70 -0.64
CA THR A 189 2.22 -25.23 0.58
C THR A 189 2.18 -23.70 0.61
N VAL A 190 1.20 -23.12 1.32
CA VAL A 190 1.09 -21.66 1.48
C VAL A 190 2.39 -21.08 2.05
N ASP A 191 2.96 -21.69 3.08
CA ASP A 191 4.23 -21.29 3.70
C ASP A 191 5.39 -21.24 2.67
N GLN A 192 5.46 -22.22 1.76
CA GLN A 192 6.47 -22.24 0.71
C GLN A 192 6.28 -21.07 -0.26
N VAL A 193 5.05 -20.80 -0.68
CA VAL A 193 4.74 -19.70 -1.59
C VAL A 193 5.03 -18.36 -0.94
N VAL A 194 4.59 -18.15 0.31
CA VAL A 194 4.87 -16.95 1.09
C VAL A 194 6.37 -16.72 1.20
N THR A 195 7.14 -17.74 1.58
CA THR A 195 8.59 -17.62 1.75
C THR A 195 9.26 -17.23 0.42
N GLN A 196 8.97 -17.95 -0.66
CA GLN A 196 9.59 -17.70 -1.96
C GLN A 196 9.19 -16.36 -2.57
N ILE A 197 7.95 -15.90 -2.36
CA ILE A 197 7.54 -14.56 -2.79
C ILE A 197 8.37 -13.49 -2.08
N HIS A 198 8.60 -13.64 -0.77
CA HIS A 198 9.42 -12.68 -0.02
C HIS A 198 10.91 -12.75 -0.37
N GLU A 199 11.43 -13.94 -0.69
CA GLU A 199 12.78 -14.08 -1.26
C GLU A 199 12.91 -13.32 -2.59
N ARG A 200 11.90 -13.44 -3.47
CA ARG A 200 11.86 -12.69 -4.72
C ARG A 200 11.67 -11.19 -4.51
N LEU A 201 10.83 -10.81 -3.56
CA LEU A 201 10.62 -9.41 -3.22
C LEU A 201 11.92 -8.76 -2.71
N ALA A 202 12.73 -9.51 -1.94
CA ALA A 202 14.03 -9.07 -1.44
C ALA A 202 15.05 -8.76 -2.55
N GLU A 203 14.83 -9.23 -3.77
CA GLU A 203 15.66 -8.88 -4.94
C GLU A 203 15.40 -7.42 -5.41
N ALA A 204 14.33 -6.77 -4.96
CA ALA A 204 14.03 -5.39 -5.34
C ALA A 204 15.09 -4.41 -4.81
N PRO A 205 15.60 -3.47 -5.63
CA PRO A 205 16.54 -2.45 -5.18
C PRO A 205 15.85 -1.32 -4.39
N SER A 206 14.58 -1.48 -4.05
CA SER A 206 13.76 -0.55 -3.28
C SER A 206 14.41 -0.21 -1.94
N ALA A 207 14.37 1.07 -1.56
CA ALA A 207 14.94 1.57 -0.32
C ALA A 207 14.38 0.84 0.90
N TRP A 208 13.08 0.54 0.90
CA TRP A 208 12.40 -0.28 1.91
C TRP A 208 11.70 -1.47 1.28
N ILE A 209 11.75 -2.60 1.96
CA ILE A 209 10.99 -3.81 1.60
C ILE A 209 10.24 -4.24 2.87
N VAL A 210 8.94 -4.44 2.75
CA VAL A 210 8.08 -4.74 3.91
C VAL A 210 7.24 -5.98 3.65
N ALA A 211 7.08 -6.80 4.69
CA ALA A 211 6.10 -7.88 4.76
C ALA A 211 4.93 -7.45 5.64
N THR A 212 3.72 -7.90 5.30
CA THR A 212 2.59 -7.83 6.23
C THR A 212 2.68 -8.97 7.23
N LEU A 213 2.16 -8.77 8.45
CA LEU A 213 2.07 -9.87 9.42
C LEU A 213 1.05 -10.92 8.97
N ASP A 214 0.00 -10.50 8.26
CA ASP A 214 -1.00 -11.38 7.67
C ASP A 214 -0.36 -12.39 6.71
N ASP A 215 0.50 -11.94 5.78
CA ASP A 215 1.24 -12.84 4.91
C ASP A 215 2.23 -13.72 5.70
N ALA A 216 2.97 -13.13 6.65
CA ALA A 216 3.97 -13.84 7.45
C ALA A 216 3.35 -14.91 8.40
N LEU A 217 2.04 -14.84 8.64
CA LEU A 217 1.24 -15.80 9.39
C LEU A 217 0.31 -16.63 8.49
N ALA A 218 0.44 -16.51 7.16
CA ALA A 218 -0.40 -17.19 6.19
C ALA A 218 -1.91 -16.99 6.42
N ALA A 219 -2.30 -15.81 6.92
CA ALA A 219 -3.70 -15.47 7.16
C ALA A 219 -4.47 -15.45 5.82
N PRO A 220 -5.61 -16.17 5.71
CA PRO A 220 -6.35 -16.24 4.45
C PRO A 220 -7.13 -14.95 4.15
N ASP A 221 -7.53 -14.24 5.19
CA ASP A 221 -8.37 -13.04 5.10
C ASP A 221 -7.55 -11.77 5.12
N ARG A 222 -7.89 -10.82 4.25
CA ARG A 222 -7.39 -9.44 4.34
C ARG A 222 -8.12 -8.64 5.44
N PRO A 223 -7.44 -7.71 6.14
CA PRO A 223 -8.06 -6.91 7.20
C PRO A 223 -9.28 -6.09 6.76
N ASN A 224 -9.24 -5.53 5.55
CA ASN A 224 -10.32 -4.75 4.97
C ASN A 224 -10.64 -5.24 3.56
N LEU A 225 -11.93 -5.36 3.24
CA LEU A 225 -12.40 -5.59 1.88
C LEU A 225 -13.03 -4.29 1.38
N PRO A 226 -12.38 -3.58 0.43
CA PRO A 226 -12.95 -2.37 -0.14
C PRO A 226 -14.32 -2.63 -0.76
N GLY A 227 -15.24 -1.67 -0.60
CA GLY A 227 -16.62 -1.78 -1.10
C GLY A 227 -17.59 -2.47 -0.15
N THR A 228 -17.15 -2.89 1.03
CA THR A 228 -18.03 -3.44 2.08
C THR A 228 -18.03 -2.56 3.33
N THR A 229 -19.13 -2.56 4.05
CA THR A 229 -19.32 -1.85 5.33
C THR A 229 -19.75 -2.83 6.42
N THR A 230 -20.96 -3.40 6.31
CA THR A 230 -21.55 -4.30 7.32
C THR A 230 -21.53 -5.77 6.93
N GLU A 231 -21.16 -6.08 5.68
CA GLU A 231 -21.20 -7.42 5.11
C GLU A 231 -20.12 -8.34 5.70
N ARG A 232 -19.05 -7.78 6.26
CA ARG A 232 -17.96 -8.51 6.92
C ARG A 232 -17.33 -7.65 8.03
N PRO A 233 -16.59 -8.25 8.98
CA PRO A 233 -15.96 -7.52 10.09
C PRO A 233 -14.66 -6.81 9.66
N ASN A 234 -14.76 -5.86 8.73
CA ASN A 234 -13.62 -5.01 8.34
C ASN A 234 -12.97 -4.40 9.59
N TRP A 235 -11.63 -4.42 9.64
CA TRP A 235 -10.82 -3.87 10.75
C TRP A 235 -11.01 -4.54 12.11
N ALA A 236 -11.73 -5.67 12.16
CA ALA A 236 -12.00 -6.42 13.38
C ALA A 236 -11.54 -7.89 13.28
N LEU A 237 -10.68 -8.19 12.31
CA LEU A 237 -10.01 -9.49 12.19
C LEU A 237 -8.72 -9.47 13.01
N PRO A 238 -8.57 -10.33 14.03
CA PRO A 238 -7.31 -10.46 14.75
C PRO A 238 -6.28 -11.20 13.89
N LEU A 239 -5.00 -10.98 14.16
CA LEU A 239 -3.96 -11.88 13.67
C LEU A 239 -4.19 -13.28 14.25
N PRO A 240 -3.82 -14.37 13.52
CA PRO A 240 -4.08 -15.74 13.96
C PRO A 240 -3.42 -16.13 15.29
N GLU A 241 -2.37 -15.42 15.69
CA GLU A 241 -1.52 -15.77 16.84
C GLU A 241 -1.22 -14.55 17.73
N PRO A 242 -1.00 -14.73 19.04
CA PRO A 242 -0.56 -13.67 19.92
C PRO A 242 0.92 -13.33 19.69
N ILE A 243 1.34 -12.14 20.13
CA ILE A 243 2.69 -11.60 19.85
C ILE A 243 3.82 -12.54 20.30
N GLU A 244 3.67 -13.22 21.45
CA GLU A 244 4.67 -14.13 21.99
C GLU A 244 4.90 -15.36 21.09
N VAL A 245 3.88 -15.75 20.33
CA VAL A 245 3.95 -16.82 19.32
C VAL A 245 4.49 -16.27 18.02
N ILE A 246 4.03 -15.08 17.57
CA ILE A 246 4.50 -14.43 16.33
C ILE A 246 6.02 -14.27 16.32
N GLU A 247 6.63 -13.83 17.43
CA GLU A 247 8.09 -13.66 17.56
C GLU A 247 8.91 -14.94 17.32
N ARG A 248 8.26 -16.10 17.45
CA ARG A 248 8.88 -17.43 17.33
C ARG A 248 8.30 -18.23 16.16
N HIS A 249 7.33 -17.68 15.44
CA HIS A 249 6.61 -18.39 14.39
C HIS A 249 7.56 -18.75 13.24
N PRO A 250 7.62 -20.03 12.80
CA PRO A 250 8.57 -20.48 11.79
C PRO A 250 8.48 -19.71 10.48
N LEU A 251 7.26 -19.46 9.97
CA LEU A 251 7.06 -18.71 8.73
C LEU A 251 7.47 -17.24 8.86
N VAL A 252 7.19 -16.60 10.01
CA VAL A 252 7.60 -15.21 10.27
C VAL A 252 9.11 -15.10 10.25
N ARG A 253 9.82 -16.07 10.86
CA ARG A 253 11.28 -16.13 10.81
C ARG A 253 11.82 -16.38 9.41
N ALA A 254 11.16 -17.23 8.62
CA ALA A 254 11.55 -17.48 7.23
C ALA A 254 11.42 -16.20 6.38
N VAL A 255 10.28 -15.50 6.48
CA VAL A 255 10.06 -14.20 5.80
C VAL A 255 11.07 -13.16 6.27
N ALA A 256 11.31 -13.02 7.58
CA ALA A 256 12.30 -12.10 8.10
C ALA A 256 13.72 -12.42 7.60
N THR A 257 14.08 -13.71 7.51
CA THR A 257 15.38 -14.14 6.96
C THR A 257 15.50 -13.82 5.48
N ALA A 258 14.44 -14.03 4.70
CA ALA A 258 14.39 -13.69 3.28
C ALA A 258 14.61 -12.18 3.06
N LEU A 259 13.93 -11.34 3.84
CA LEU A 259 14.00 -9.88 3.71
C LEU A 259 15.27 -9.25 4.29
N ALA A 260 15.91 -9.88 5.27
CA ALA A 260 17.18 -9.38 5.82
C ALA A 260 18.32 -9.41 4.78
N GLY A 261 18.16 -10.19 3.70
CA GLY A 261 19.20 -10.45 2.71
C GLY A 261 20.40 -11.18 3.32
N SER A 262 21.40 -11.50 2.49
CA SER A 262 22.74 -11.73 3.03
C SER A 262 23.25 -10.41 3.61
N PRO A 263 23.91 -10.41 4.79
CA PRO A 263 24.51 -9.17 5.29
C PRO A 263 25.37 -8.56 4.17
N PRO A 264 25.31 -7.23 3.95
CA PRO A 264 26.11 -6.61 2.91
C PRO A 264 27.56 -7.03 3.13
N ALA A 265 28.21 -7.53 2.08
CA ALA A 265 29.65 -7.73 2.11
C ALA A 265 30.27 -6.42 2.61
N ASP A 266 31.10 -6.51 3.65
CA ASP A 266 31.73 -5.38 4.32
C ASP A 266 32.22 -4.38 3.26
N ASP A 267 31.46 -3.28 3.06
CA ASP A 267 31.81 -2.24 2.11
C ASP A 267 32.58 -1.17 2.88
N PRO A 268 33.93 -1.16 2.80
CA PRO A 268 34.73 -0.18 3.51
C PRO A 268 34.43 1.27 3.08
N ALA A 269 33.70 1.51 1.98
CA ALA A 269 33.32 2.85 1.54
C ALA A 269 32.18 3.48 2.36
N ARG A 270 31.44 2.72 3.18
CA ARG A 270 30.37 3.26 4.05
C ARG A 270 30.85 3.74 5.43
N ARG A 271 32.16 3.72 5.69
CA ARG A 271 32.77 4.16 6.96
C ARG A 271 33.40 5.56 6.91
N CYS A 272 33.09 6.40 5.92
CA CYS A 272 33.58 7.77 5.85
C CYS A 272 32.43 8.78 5.88
#